data_AF-A0A2D8HSY7-F1
#
_entry.id   AF-A0A2D8HSY7-F1
#
_cell.length_a   1.000
_cell.length_b   1.000
_cell.length_c   1.000
_cell.angle_alpha   90.00
_cell.angle_beta   90.00
_cell.angle_gamma   90.00
#
_symmetry.space_group_name_H-M   'P 1'
#
loop_
_entity.id
_entity.type
_entity.pdbx_description
1 polymer ?
#
loop_
_entity_poly.entity_id
_entity_poly.type
_entity_poly.pdbx_seq_one_letter_code
_entity_poly.pdbx_strand_id
1 'polypeptide(L)'
;MSVLTASNPRAKGQTLILMIGVLLLVSLLLFAVTDMGKHARRQWYLQSVADNASYSAAVAMSRQMNFLALTNRALIGNQVAIAQWVGLASYLAMLDRTADNLEAVTSFIPYLGQITRALSTIIARIEEGFEQVVKTLIRFQSAVIQGISAAQRLLDASFAIELPLLIQDIVSKHSEELSWEAYQGGGIAPFPSLWWRKTEVRNTKNKNESKELEELTLKSLDPFSKS
;
A
#
# COMPACT_ATOMS: atom_id res chain seq x y z
N MET A 1 6.49 -80.41 51.83
CA MET A 1 6.61 -80.17 50.37
C MET A 1 7.46 -78.92 50.19
N SER A 2 8.78 -79.09 50.10
CA SER A 2 9.76 -77.98 50.11
C SER A 2 10.03 -77.55 48.67
N VAL A 3 9.64 -76.32 48.32
CA VAL A 3 9.95 -75.71 47.03
C VAL A 3 11.40 -75.25 47.07
N LEU A 4 12.28 -75.96 46.37
CA LEU A 4 13.69 -75.61 46.20
C LEU A 4 13.79 -74.31 45.40
N THR A 5 14.08 -73.21 46.07
CA THR A 5 14.49 -71.96 45.41
C THR A 5 15.93 -72.09 44.95
N ALA A 6 16.14 -72.49 43.69
CA ALA A 6 17.46 -72.50 43.08
C ALA A 6 17.90 -71.06 42.77
N SER A 7 18.68 -70.45 43.66
CA SER A 7 19.32 -69.17 43.38
C SER A 7 20.53 -69.39 42.45
N ASN A 8 20.37 -69.11 41.15
CA ASN A 8 21.45 -69.21 40.17
C ASN A 8 22.32 -67.94 40.19
N PRO A 9 23.58 -67.99 40.68
CA PRO A 9 24.46 -66.81 40.75
C PRO A 9 24.91 -66.31 39.37
N ARG A 10 24.85 -67.15 38.32
CA ARG A 10 25.20 -66.79 36.94
C ARG A 10 24.17 -65.85 36.30
N ALA A 11 22.92 -65.93 36.74
CA ALA A 11 21.86 -65.05 36.27
C ALA A 11 22.08 -63.59 36.72
N LYS A 12 22.66 -63.36 37.90
CA LYS A 12 22.90 -62.01 38.43
C LYS A 12 23.88 -61.18 37.58
N GLY A 13 24.90 -61.82 36.98
CA GLY A 13 25.87 -61.14 36.09
C GLY A 13 25.28 -60.77 34.73
N GLN A 14 24.43 -61.64 34.15
CA GLN A 14 23.74 -61.37 32.88
C GLN A 14 22.65 -60.31 33.04
N THR A 15 21.93 -60.26 34.17
CA THR A 15 20.94 -59.21 34.44
C THR A 15 21.57 -57.82 34.48
N LEU A 16 22.79 -57.68 35.02
CA LEU A 16 23.49 -56.40 35.07
C LEU A 16 23.85 -55.88 33.67
N ILE A 17 24.33 -56.77 32.79
CA ILE A 17 24.66 -56.43 31.40
C ILE A 17 23.41 -56.02 30.62
N LEU A 18 22.30 -56.75 30.79
CA LEU A 18 21.01 -56.39 30.19
C LEU A 18 20.49 -55.04 30.72
N MET A 19 20.64 -54.76 32.03
CA MET A 19 20.19 -53.50 32.64
C MET A 19 21.00 -52.31 32.12
N ILE A 20 22.32 -52.44 31.97
CA ILE A 20 23.18 -51.43 31.34
C ILE A 20 22.79 -51.22 29.87
N GLY A 21 22.53 -52.30 29.13
CA GLY A 21 22.07 -52.21 27.74
C GLY A 21 20.75 -51.46 27.61
N VAL A 22 19.78 -51.73 28.49
CA VAL A 22 18.51 -51.01 28.54
C VAL A 22 18.70 -49.54 28.93
N LEU A 23 19.55 -49.24 29.92
CA LEU A 23 19.85 -47.85 30.32
C LEU A 23 20.53 -47.06 29.19
N LEU A 24 21.46 -47.67 28.46
CA LEU A 24 22.08 -47.05 27.28
C LEU A 24 21.06 -46.81 26.17
N LEU A 25 20.17 -47.77 25.91
CA LEU A 25 19.09 -47.64 24.94
C LEU A 25 18.14 -46.49 25.33
N VAL A 26 17.72 -46.43 26.59
CA VAL A 26 16.89 -45.32 27.11
C VAL A 26 17.62 -43.98 26.98
N SER A 27 18.91 -43.91 27.31
CA SER A 27 19.70 -42.68 27.15
C SER A 27 19.76 -42.24 25.69
N LEU A 28 19.98 -43.15 24.74
CA LEU A 28 19.99 -42.86 23.30
C LEU A 28 18.63 -42.35 22.82
N LEU A 29 17.53 -42.97 23.26
CA LEU A 29 16.19 -42.50 22.93
C LEU A 29 15.91 -41.11 23.49
N LEU A 30 16.35 -40.82 24.73
CA LEU A 30 16.23 -39.49 25.32
C LEU A 30 17.03 -38.44 24.53
N PHE A 31 18.26 -38.75 24.11
CA PHE A 31 19.04 -37.87 23.23
C PHE A 31 18.30 -37.61 21.92
N ALA A 32 17.82 -38.66 21.24
CA ALA A 32 17.08 -38.53 19.98
C ALA A 32 15.81 -37.66 20.14
N VAL A 33 15.05 -37.85 21.22
CA VAL A 33 13.86 -37.03 21.54
C VAL A 33 14.25 -35.57 21.79
N THR A 34 15.36 -35.33 22.51
CA THR A 34 15.81 -33.96 22.77
C THR A 34 16.26 -33.24 21.50
N ASP A 35 16.95 -33.94 20.59
CA ASP A 35 17.39 -33.36 19.33
C ASP A 35 16.22 -33.09 18.39
N MET A 36 15.26 -34.01 18.31
CA MET A 36 13.99 -33.77 17.61
C MET A 36 13.24 -32.57 18.20
N GLY A 37 13.21 -32.46 19.54
CA GLY A 37 12.61 -31.32 20.24
C GLY A 37 13.30 -29.99 19.95
N LYS A 38 14.63 -29.97 19.85
CA LYS A 38 15.41 -28.78 19.43
C LYS A 38 15.09 -28.39 17.99
N HIS A 39 15.02 -29.36 17.07
CA HIS A 39 14.67 -29.11 15.67
C HIS A 39 13.26 -28.54 15.52
N ALA A 40 12.28 -29.15 16.18
CA ALA A 40 10.90 -28.66 16.19
C ALA A 40 10.83 -27.23 16.75
N ARG A 41 11.47 -26.96 17.90
CA ARG A 41 11.49 -25.63 18.50
C ARG A 41 12.14 -24.58 17.60
N ARG A 42 13.22 -24.94 16.92
CA ARG A 42 13.88 -24.05 15.94
C ARG A 42 12.95 -23.72 14.78
N GLN A 43 12.24 -24.71 14.24
CA GLN A 43 11.27 -24.48 13.16
C GLN A 43 10.13 -23.55 13.59
N TRP A 44 9.52 -23.80 14.76
CA TRP A 44 8.48 -22.94 15.32
C TRP A 44 8.97 -21.51 15.55
N TYR A 45 10.20 -21.36 16.05
CA TYR A 45 10.82 -20.06 16.25
C TYR A 45 10.99 -19.31 14.93
N LEU A 46 11.57 -19.95 13.90
CA LEU A 46 11.76 -19.34 12.58
C LEU A 46 10.42 -18.91 11.94
N GLN A 47 9.39 -19.75 12.07
CA GLN A 47 8.05 -19.40 11.59
C GLN A 47 7.49 -18.17 12.32
N SER A 48 7.64 -18.09 13.63
CA SER A 48 7.21 -16.92 14.40
C SER A 48 7.96 -15.64 14.02
N VAL A 49 9.27 -15.73 13.73
CA VAL A 49 10.06 -14.58 13.22
C VAL A 49 9.55 -14.14 11.85
N ALA A 50 9.30 -15.10 10.95
CA ALA A 50 8.77 -14.81 9.62
C ALA A 50 7.37 -14.18 9.67
N ASP A 51 6.49 -14.65 10.55
CA ASP A 51 5.16 -14.09 10.76
C ASP A 51 5.25 -12.66 11.32
N ASN A 52 6.12 -12.40 12.29
CA ASN A 52 6.35 -11.06 12.85
C ASN A 52 6.90 -10.08 11.80
N ALA A 53 7.84 -10.52 10.97
CA ALA A 53 8.40 -9.72 9.88
C ALA A 53 7.33 -9.40 8.82
N SER A 54 6.55 -10.41 8.42
CA SER A 54 5.45 -10.26 7.45
C SER A 54 4.35 -9.35 8.00
N TYR A 55 3.99 -9.49 9.27
CA TYR A 55 3.01 -8.64 9.95
C TYR A 55 3.45 -7.18 9.94
N SER A 56 4.70 -6.91 10.29
CA SER A 56 5.24 -5.55 10.33
C SER A 56 5.33 -4.92 8.93
N ALA A 57 5.74 -5.71 7.93
CA ALA A 57 5.72 -5.31 6.53
C ALA A 57 4.29 -4.96 6.06
N ALA A 58 3.30 -5.79 6.40
CA ALA A 58 1.89 -5.54 6.09
C ALA A 58 1.36 -4.27 6.77
N VAL A 59 1.75 -4.01 8.01
CA VAL A 59 1.40 -2.76 8.73
C VAL A 59 2.01 -1.54 8.04
N ALA A 60 3.28 -1.60 7.62
CA ALA A 60 3.93 -0.53 6.88
C ALA A 60 3.22 -0.25 5.53
N MET A 61 2.90 -1.31 4.78
CA MET A 61 2.13 -1.22 3.53
C MET A 61 0.75 -0.59 3.75
N SER A 62 0.04 -1.02 4.80
CA SER A 62 -1.29 -0.50 5.13
C SER A 62 -1.26 1.00 5.42
N ARG A 63 -0.24 1.50 6.12
CA ARG A 63 -0.05 2.94 6.40
C ARG A 63 0.17 3.74 5.12
N GLN A 64 0.97 3.21 4.20
CA GLN A 64 1.19 3.85 2.92
C GLN A 64 -0.10 3.88 2.08
N MET A 65 -0.81 2.76 1.98
CA MET A 65 -2.09 2.72 1.25
C MET A 65 -3.11 3.68 1.85
N ASN A 66 -3.13 3.85 3.18
CA ASN A 66 -3.97 4.84 3.85
C ASN A 66 -3.56 6.28 3.48
N PHE A 67 -2.27 6.59 3.48
CA PHE A 67 -1.76 7.89 3.05
C PHE A 67 -2.13 8.18 1.58
N LEU A 68 -1.97 7.21 0.68
CA LEU A 68 -2.38 7.33 -0.72
C LEU A 68 -3.89 7.58 -0.84
N ALA A 69 -4.72 6.88 -0.06
CA ALA A 69 -6.17 7.11 -0.07
C ALA A 69 -6.55 8.51 0.44
N LEU A 70 -5.95 8.96 1.55
CA LEU A 70 -6.18 10.29 2.13
C LEU A 70 -5.75 11.41 1.18
N THR A 71 -4.56 11.29 0.59
CA THR A 71 -4.05 12.26 -0.38
C THR A 71 -4.88 12.28 -1.66
N ASN A 72 -5.34 11.14 -2.16
CA ASN A 72 -6.26 11.09 -3.31
C ASN A 72 -7.59 11.81 -3.01
N ARG A 73 -8.15 11.62 -1.80
CA ARG A 73 -9.34 12.37 -1.38
C ARG A 73 -9.08 13.88 -1.32
N ALA A 74 -7.91 14.30 -0.83
CA ALA A 74 -7.50 15.70 -0.83
C ALA A 74 -7.36 16.26 -2.26
N LEU A 75 -6.77 15.49 -3.18
CA LEU A 75 -6.66 15.86 -4.59
C LEU A 75 -8.02 16.05 -5.26
N ILE A 76 -8.97 15.14 -5.00
CA ILE A 76 -10.34 15.29 -5.51
C ILE A 76 -10.97 16.59 -4.98
N GLY A 77 -10.83 16.88 -3.68
CA GLY A 77 -11.31 18.13 -3.09
C GLY A 77 -10.70 19.37 -3.77
N ASN A 78 -9.39 19.33 -4.03
CA ASN A 78 -8.68 20.39 -4.75
C ASN A 78 -9.20 20.59 -6.18
N GLN A 79 -9.49 19.49 -6.90
CA GLN A 79 -10.07 19.54 -8.25
C GLN A 79 -11.50 20.10 -8.23
N VAL A 80 -12.32 19.71 -7.26
CA VAL A 80 -13.66 20.28 -7.06
C VAL A 80 -13.56 21.78 -6.79
N ALA A 81 -12.63 22.23 -5.96
CA ALA A 81 -12.42 23.65 -5.71
C ALA A 81 -12.03 24.41 -7.00
N ILE A 82 -11.09 23.88 -7.80
CA ILE A 82 -10.75 24.48 -9.11
C ILE A 82 -11.98 24.57 -10.00
N ALA A 83 -12.79 23.51 -10.07
CA ALA A 83 -14.00 23.48 -10.87
C ALA A 83 -15.00 24.57 -10.44
N GLN A 84 -15.14 24.84 -9.14
CA GLN A 84 -15.98 25.93 -8.63
C GLN A 84 -15.45 27.29 -9.10
N TRP A 85 -14.14 27.55 -8.98
CA TRP A 85 -13.54 28.81 -9.43
C TRP A 85 -13.68 29.02 -10.94
N VAL A 86 -13.43 27.98 -11.74
CA VAL A 86 -13.59 28.01 -13.19
C VAL A 86 -15.06 28.17 -13.59
N GLY A 87 -15.99 27.53 -12.87
CA GLY A 87 -17.42 27.67 -13.09
C GLY A 87 -17.91 29.10 -12.86
N LEU A 88 -17.48 29.73 -11.76
CA LEU A 88 -17.78 31.14 -11.47
C LEU A 88 -17.18 32.07 -12.54
N ALA A 89 -15.93 31.83 -12.97
CA ALA A 89 -15.29 32.62 -14.00
C ALA A 89 -16.04 32.51 -15.34
N SER A 90 -16.46 31.29 -15.70
CA SER A 90 -17.29 31.04 -16.88
C SER A 90 -18.64 31.76 -16.82
N TYR A 91 -19.28 31.77 -15.64
CA TYR A 91 -20.54 32.47 -15.44
C TYR A 91 -20.40 33.99 -15.62
N LEU A 92 -19.35 34.60 -15.06
CA LEU A 92 -19.08 36.03 -15.24
C LEU A 92 -18.81 36.38 -16.71
N ALA A 93 -17.98 35.60 -17.40
CA ALA A 93 -17.72 35.79 -18.82
C ALA A 93 -18.99 35.62 -19.68
N MET A 94 -19.93 34.78 -19.25
CA MET A 94 -21.24 34.66 -19.91
C MET A 94 -22.11 35.91 -19.68
N LEU A 95 -22.09 36.49 -18.47
CA LEU A 95 -22.83 37.73 -18.17
C LEU A 95 -22.32 38.91 -18.99
N ASP A 96 -21.01 39.03 -19.17
CA ASP A 96 -20.39 40.07 -19.99
C ASP A 96 -20.85 39.98 -21.46
N ARG A 97 -20.73 38.79 -22.06
CA ARG A 97 -21.26 38.52 -23.42
C ARG A 97 -22.76 38.75 -23.54
N THR A 98 -23.52 38.48 -22.48
CA THR A 98 -24.96 38.69 -22.48
C THR A 98 -25.27 40.18 -22.46
N ALA A 99 -24.54 40.97 -21.67
CA ALA A 99 -24.68 42.42 -21.61
C ALA A 99 -24.37 43.08 -22.97
N ASP A 100 -23.29 42.67 -23.63
CA ASP A 100 -22.91 43.14 -24.96
C ASP A 100 -23.99 42.86 -26.02
N ASN A 101 -24.51 41.62 -26.03
CA ASN A 101 -25.59 41.24 -26.93
C ASN A 101 -26.90 41.97 -26.62
N LEU A 102 -27.17 42.24 -25.34
CA LEU A 102 -28.36 42.98 -24.92
C LEU A 102 -28.28 44.45 -25.39
N GLU A 103 -27.12 45.09 -25.33
CA GLU A 103 -26.93 46.46 -25.86
C GLU A 103 -27.17 46.50 -27.38
N ALA A 104 -26.71 45.49 -28.13
CA ALA A 104 -26.95 45.40 -29.57
C ALA A 104 -28.45 45.29 -29.91
N VAL A 105 -29.20 44.44 -29.20
CA VAL A 105 -30.63 44.17 -29.46
C VAL A 105 -31.55 45.26 -28.91
N THR A 106 -31.25 45.82 -27.73
CA THR A 106 -32.13 46.80 -27.05
C THR A 106 -31.88 48.25 -27.47
N SER A 107 -30.92 48.50 -28.38
CA SER A 107 -30.58 49.83 -28.92
C SER A 107 -31.76 50.61 -29.51
N PHE A 108 -32.84 49.92 -29.91
CA PHE A 108 -34.08 50.52 -30.42
C PHE A 108 -35.00 51.12 -29.33
N ILE A 109 -34.85 50.73 -28.06
CA ILE A 109 -35.74 51.17 -26.97
C ILE A 109 -35.08 52.35 -26.22
N PRO A 110 -35.64 53.57 -26.28
CA PRO A 110 -35.09 54.72 -25.57
C PRO A 110 -35.09 54.47 -24.05
N TYR A 111 -34.08 55.01 -23.35
CA TYR A 111 -33.77 54.87 -21.91
C TYR A 111 -33.03 53.60 -21.45
N LEU A 112 -33.10 52.47 -22.15
CA LEU A 112 -32.42 51.23 -21.71
C LEU A 112 -30.90 51.25 -21.88
N GLY A 113 -30.37 51.97 -22.87
CA GLY A 113 -28.94 52.04 -23.18
C GLY A 113 -28.06 52.63 -22.06
N GLN A 114 -28.62 53.40 -21.13
CA GLN A 114 -27.88 54.02 -20.03
C GLN A 114 -27.63 53.02 -18.89
N ILE A 115 -28.62 52.15 -18.66
CA ILE A 115 -28.59 51.14 -17.61
C ILE A 115 -27.67 50.00 -18.02
N THR A 116 -27.70 49.59 -19.30
CA THR A 116 -26.80 48.55 -19.83
C THR A 116 -25.34 48.96 -19.77
N ARG A 117 -24.99 50.21 -20.11
CA ARG A 117 -23.61 50.71 -20.03
C ARG A 117 -23.09 50.83 -18.59
N ALA A 118 -23.95 51.25 -17.66
CA ALA A 118 -23.60 51.26 -16.24
C ALA A 118 -23.36 49.82 -15.73
N LEU A 119 -24.18 48.86 -16.20
CA LEU A 119 -24.06 47.47 -15.83
C LEU A 119 -22.79 46.81 -16.40
N SER A 120 -22.46 47.03 -17.68
CA SER A 120 -21.25 46.49 -18.30
C SER A 120 -19.97 47.03 -17.64
N THR A 121 -19.95 48.33 -17.28
CA THR A 121 -18.81 48.92 -16.57
C THR A 121 -18.59 48.28 -15.18
N ILE A 122 -19.68 47.94 -14.48
CA ILE A 122 -19.62 47.26 -13.18
C ILE A 122 -19.15 45.81 -13.35
N ILE A 123 -19.67 45.10 -14.35
CA ILE A 123 -19.32 43.70 -14.65
C ILE A 123 -17.84 43.60 -15.04
N ALA A 124 -17.36 44.46 -15.95
CA ALA A 124 -15.97 44.46 -16.40
C ALA A 124 -14.97 44.69 -15.24
N ARG A 125 -15.28 45.59 -14.31
CA ARG A 125 -14.45 45.81 -13.10
C ARG A 125 -14.43 44.60 -12.17
N ILE A 126 -15.55 43.89 -12.05
CA ILE A 126 -15.63 42.67 -11.24
C ILE A 126 -14.86 41.54 -11.91
N GLU A 127 -14.96 41.42 -13.23
CA GLU A 127 -14.32 40.37 -14.02
C GLU A 127 -12.79 40.50 -13.98
N GLU A 128 -12.22 41.69 -14.22
CA GLU A 128 -10.76 41.89 -14.14
C GLU A 128 -10.19 41.54 -12.76
N GLY A 129 -10.87 41.96 -11.69
CA GLY A 129 -10.46 41.65 -10.32
C GLY A 129 -10.62 40.16 -9.98
N PHE A 130 -11.72 39.55 -10.41
CA PHE A 130 -12.02 38.15 -10.14
C PHE A 130 -11.11 37.20 -10.91
N GLU A 131 -10.81 37.51 -12.18
CA GLU A 131 -9.95 36.67 -13.02
C GLU A 131 -8.53 36.58 -12.43
N GLN A 132 -7.99 37.68 -11.90
CA GLN A 132 -6.69 37.69 -11.25
C GLN A 132 -6.67 36.87 -9.94
N VAL A 133 -7.75 36.94 -9.15
CA VAL A 133 -7.92 36.13 -7.94
C VAL A 133 -8.01 34.65 -8.31
N VAL A 134 -8.84 34.28 -9.28
CA VAL A 134 -8.99 32.90 -9.75
C VAL A 134 -7.68 32.35 -10.29
N LYS A 135 -6.95 33.09 -11.13
CA LYS A 135 -5.62 32.68 -11.63
C LYS A 135 -4.63 32.41 -10.49
N THR A 136 -4.68 33.22 -9.43
CA THR A 136 -3.83 33.05 -8.24
C THR A 136 -4.22 31.80 -7.45
N LEU A 137 -5.52 31.60 -7.19
CA LEU A 137 -6.05 30.44 -6.49
C LEU A 137 -5.79 29.14 -7.24
N ILE A 138 -5.98 29.12 -8.57
CA ILE A 138 -5.68 27.96 -9.41
C ILE A 138 -4.18 27.63 -9.37
N ARG A 139 -3.31 28.65 -9.41
CA ARG A 139 -1.85 28.45 -9.29
C ARG A 139 -1.47 27.85 -7.94
N PHE A 140 -2.02 28.39 -6.86
CA PHE A 140 -1.83 27.84 -5.51
C PHE A 140 -2.30 26.38 -5.45
N GLN A 141 -3.51 26.11 -5.94
CA GLN A 141 -4.09 24.78 -5.89
C GLN A 141 -3.31 23.77 -6.74
N SER A 142 -2.80 24.20 -7.89
CA SER A 142 -1.93 23.42 -8.76
C SER A 142 -0.59 23.11 -8.10
N ALA A 143 -0.02 24.06 -7.34
CA ALA A 143 1.20 23.83 -6.56
C ALA A 143 0.96 22.77 -5.46
N VAL A 144 -0.18 22.81 -4.78
CA VAL A 144 -0.57 21.79 -3.80
C VAL A 144 -0.70 20.41 -4.46
N ILE A 145 -1.37 20.33 -5.62
CA ILE A 145 -1.51 19.08 -6.37
C ILE A 145 -0.13 18.52 -6.74
N GLN A 146 0.76 19.35 -7.28
CA GLN A 146 2.12 18.94 -7.63
C GLN A 146 2.91 18.47 -6.41
N GLY A 147 2.80 19.17 -5.28
CA GLY A 147 3.44 18.79 -4.02
C GLY A 147 2.97 17.43 -3.52
N ILE A 148 1.65 17.19 -3.52
CA ILE A 148 1.06 15.91 -3.14
C ILE A 148 1.51 14.81 -4.11
N SER A 149 1.43 15.03 -5.43
CA SER A 149 1.85 14.04 -6.42
C SER A 149 3.35 13.74 -6.37
N ALA A 150 4.19 14.72 -6.05
CA ALA A 150 5.61 14.50 -5.82
C ALA A 150 5.84 13.65 -4.56
N ALA A 151 5.14 13.94 -3.47
CA ALA A 151 5.20 13.15 -2.25
C ALA A 151 4.74 11.70 -2.47
N GLN A 152 3.64 11.49 -3.21
CA GLN A 152 3.17 10.15 -3.59
C GLN A 152 4.24 9.37 -4.35
N ARG A 153 4.85 9.97 -5.38
CA ARG A 153 5.93 9.32 -6.16
C ARG A 153 7.16 9.01 -5.31
N LEU A 154 7.53 9.91 -4.41
CA LEU A 154 8.66 9.69 -3.50
C LEU A 154 8.37 8.57 -2.51
N LEU A 155 7.16 8.52 -1.94
CA LEU A 155 6.74 7.44 -1.05
C LEU A 155 6.67 6.09 -1.78
N ASP A 156 6.16 6.07 -2.99
CA ASP A 156 6.11 4.83 -3.79
C ASP A 156 7.53 4.33 -4.12
N ALA A 157 8.45 5.24 -4.44
CA ALA A 157 9.85 4.92 -4.68
C ALA A 157 10.58 4.49 -3.40
N SER A 158 10.33 5.17 -2.27
CA SER A 158 10.96 4.84 -0.99
C SER A 158 10.46 3.51 -0.46
N PHE A 159 9.17 3.21 -0.61
CA PHE A 159 8.57 1.96 -0.16
C PHE A 159 9.18 0.74 -0.82
N ALA A 160 9.50 0.82 -2.12
CA ALA A 160 10.17 -0.27 -2.82
C ALA A 160 11.54 -0.61 -2.18
N ILE A 161 12.21 0.38 -1.58
CA ILE A 161 13.51 0.25 -0.92
C ILE A 161 13.36 -0.11 0.57
N GLU A 162 12.40 0.51 1.27
CA GLU A 162 12.26 0.44 2.72
C GLU A 162 11.64 -0.87 3.20
N LEU A 163 10.67 -1.44 2.47
CA LEU A 163 10.01 -2.70 2.85
C LEU A 163 11.02 -3.84 3.06
N PRO A 164 11.94 -4.11 2.10
CA PRO A 164 12.93 -5.16 2.29
C PRO A 164 13.90 -4.89 3.44
N LEU A 165 14.31 -3.64 3.65
CA LEU A 165 15.18 -3.24 4.76
C LEU A 165 14.49 -3.41 6.12
N LEU A 166 13.19 -3.08 6.20
CA LEU A 166 12.40 -3.27 7.41
C LEU A 166 12.23 -4.75 7.76
N ILE A 167 12.00 -5.60 6.76
CA ILE A 167 11.98 -7.06 6.93
C ILE A 167 13.34 -7.53 7.46
N GLN A 168 14.44 -7.04 6.89
CA GLN A 168 15.78 -7.39 7.36
C GLN A 168 16.04 -6.95 8.82
N ASP A 169 15.67 -5.72 9.18
CA ASP A 169 15.88 -5.17 10.53
C ASP A 169 15.15 -6.02 11.58
N ILE A 170 13.90 -6.43 11.31
CA ILE A 170 13.12 -7.25 12.24
C ILE A 170 13.74 -8.64 12.40
N VAL A 171 14.25 -9.20 11.31
CA VAL A 171 14.81 -10.56 11.29
C VAL A 171 16.17 -10.59 11.96
N SER A 172 17.03 -9.62 11.66
CA SER A 172 18.33 -9.46 12.30
C SER A 172 18.20 -9.20 13.82
N LYS A 173 17.13 -8.54 14.26
CA LYS A 173 16.79 -8.39 15.69
C LYS A 173 16.33 -9.68 16.38
N HIS A 174 15.94 -10.71 15.64
CA HIS A 174 15.50 -11.99 16.23
C HIS A 174 16.54 -13.10 16.03
N SER A 175 17.29 -13.09 14.94
CA SER A 175 18.28 -14.13 14.65
C SER A 175 19.46 -13.57 13.88
N GLU A 176 20.66 -13.66 14.47
CA GLU A 176 21.94 -13.34 13.83
C GLU A 176 22.31 -14.36 12.74
N GLU A 177 21.79 -15.58 12.85
CA GLU A 177 22.12 -16.73 11.98
C GLU A 177 21.25 -16.81 10.70
N LEU A 178 20.19 -15.98 10.60
CA LEU A 178 19.27 -15.99 9.46
C LEU A 178 19.69 -14.94 8.43
N SER A 179 20.59 -15.31 7.53
CA SER A 179 21.03 -14.46 6.42
C SER A 179 19.90 -14.28 5.38
N TRP A 180 20.05 -13.27 4.51
CA TRP A 180 19.17 -13.00 3.36
C TRP A 180 18.88 -14.22 2.46
N GLU A 181 19.65 -15.29 2.59
CA GLU A 181 19.52 -16.54 1.84
C GLU A 181 18.30 -17.37 2.25
N ALA A 182 17.82 -17.23 3.49
CA ALA A 182 16.62 -17.92 3.96
C ALA A 182 15.32 -17.37 3.33
N TYR A 183 15.34 -16.17 2.76
CA TYR A 183 14.20 -15.53 2.08
C TYR A 183 14.01 -16.00 0.63
N GLN A 184 14.93 -16.81 0.11
CA GLN A 184 14.94 -17.24 -1.27
C GLN A 184 14.07 -18.49 -1.45
N GLY A 185 12.91 -18.35 -2.11
CA GLY A 185 12.11 -19.48 -2.59
C GLY A 185 12.74 -20.20 -3.79
N GLY A 186 14.03 -20.55 -3.72
CA GLY A 186 14.78 -21.27 -4.78
C GLY A 186 15.23 -20.43 -5.98
N GLY A 187 15.28 -19.10 -5.85
CA GLY A 187 15.73 -18.19 -6.92
C GLY A 187 17.25 -17.92 -6.89
N ILE A 188 17.85 -17.71 -8.05
CA ILE A 188 19.30 -17.48 -8.25
C ILE A 188 19.80 -16.09 -7.83
N ALA A 189 18.90 -15.14 -7.54
CA ALA A 189 19.25 -13.78 -7.14
C ALA A 189 18.69 -13.44 -5.75
N PRO A 190 19.48 -12.79 -4.88
CA PRO A 190 19.12 -12.58 -3.48
C PRO A 190 18.02 -11.53 -3.33
N PHE A 191 17.08 -11.75 -2.41
CA PHE A 191 16.26 -10.67 -1.87
C PHE A 191 17.21 -9.67 -1.18
N PRO A 192 17.12 -8.35 -1.42
CA PRO A 192 15.96 -7.63 -1.97
C PRO A 192 15.98 -7.37 -3.49
N SER A 193 17.05 -7.71 -4.21
CA SER A 193 17.28 -7.26 -5.60
C SER A 193 16.16 -7.60 -6.61
N LEU A 194 15.45 -8.71 -6.40
CA LEU A 194 14.35 -9.15 -7.28
C LEU A 194 12.99 -8.53 -6.94
N TRP A 195 12.83 -7.84 -5.81
CA TRP A 195 11.56 -7.25 -5.38
C TRP A 195 11.00 -6.26 -6.41
N TRP A 196 11.87 -5.47 -7.04
CA TRP A 196 11.54 -4.50 -8.09
C TRP A 196 10.87 -5.13 -9.31
N ARG A 197 11.12 -6.43 -9.56
CA ARG A 197 10.45 -7.18 -10.64
C ARG A 197 9.03 -7.62 -10.24
N LYS A 198 8.73 -7.72 -8.95
CA LYS A 198 7.40 -8.08 -8.43
C LYS A 198 6.47 -6.88 -8.32
N THR A 199 7.01 -5.67 -8.23
CA THR A 199 6.25 -4.43 -8.31
C THR A 199 6.00 -4.09 -9.79
N GLU A 200 4.98 -4.69 -10.40
CA GLU A 200 4.58 -4.34 -11.76
C GLU A 200 3.96 -2.94 -11.78
N VAL A 201 4.68 -1.98 -12.36
CA VAL A 201 4.15 -0.64 -12.64
C VAL A 201 3.34 -0.74 -13.94
N ARG A 202 2.08 -1.15 -13.85
CA ARG A 202 1.16 -1.26 -15.00
C ARG A 202 0.91 0.12 -15.57
N ASN A 203 1.15 0.30 -16.86
CA ASN A 203 1.13 1.62 -17.49
C ASN A 203 -0.06 1.71 -18.46
N THR A 204 -0.96 2.66 -18.20
CA THR A 204 -2.21 2.83 -18.96
C THR A 204 -2.02 3.22 -20.43
N LYS A 205 -0.78 3.52 -20.84
CA LYS A 205 -0.41 3.72 -22.26
C LYS A 205 -0.51 2.44 -23.10
N ASN A 206 -0.45 1.26 -22.49
CA ASN A 206 -0.49 -0.01 -23.22
C ASN A 206 -1.93 -0.49 -23.38
N LYS A 207 -2.43 -0.48 -24.63
CA LYS A 207 -3.84 -0.78 -24.97
C LYS A 207 -4.31 -2.17 -24.49
N ASN A 208 -3.38 -3.13 -24.34
CA ASN A 208 -3.69 -4.47 -23.86
C ASN A 208 -3.84 -4.55 -22.33
N GLU A 209 -3.01 -3.82 -21.57
CA GLU A 209 -3.13 -3.75 -20.10
C GLU A 209 -4.39 -2.99 -19.67
N SER A 210 -4.78 -1.97 -20.44
CA SER A 210 -6.02 -1.24 -20.21
C SER A 210 -7.27 -2.09 -20.41
N LYS A 211 -7.25 -3.07 -21.33
CA LYS A 211 -8.36 -4.01 -21.54
C LYS A 211 -8.57 -4.96 -20.37
N GLU A 212 -7.48 -5.45 -19.78
CA GLU A 212 -7.56 -6.33 -18.61
C GLU A 212 -8.07 -5.55 -17.39
N LEU A 213 -7.59 -4.33 -17.19
CA LEU A 213 -8.08 -3.45 -16.12
C LEU A 213 -9.57 -3.12 -16.33
N GLU A 214 -9.98 -2.81 -17.56
CA GLU A 214 -11.38 -2.59 -17.94
C GLU A 214 -12.23 -3.82 -17.62
N GLU A 215 -11.78 -5.02 -18.02
CA GLU A 215 -12.47 -6.27 -17.74
C GLU A 215 -12.61 -6.55 -16.24
N LEU A 216 -11.53 -6.36 -15.46
CA LEU A 216 -11.54 -6.52 -14.02
C LEU A 216 -12.48 -5.51 -13.35
N THR A 217 -12.53 -4.27 -13.85
CA THR A 217 -13.43 -3.24 -13.35
C THR A 217 -14.89 -3.60 -13.66
N LEU A 218 -15.19 -4.03 -14.89
CA LEU A 218 -16.51 -4.52 -15.30
C LEU A 218 -16.96 -5.77 -14.52
N LYS A 219 -16.02 -6.62 -14.13
CA LYS A 219 -16.27 -7.82 -13.33
C LYS A 219 -16.46 -7.51 -11.85
N SER A 220 -15.81 -6.45 -11.36
CA SER A 220 -15.93 -5.94 -9.99
C SER A 220 -17.13 -5.02 -9.76
N LEU A 221 -17.77 -4.52 -10.83
CA LEU A 221 -19.00 -3.75 -10.70
C LEU A 221 -20.12 -4.66 -10.20
N ASP A 222 -20.72 -4.25 -9.08
CA ASP A 222 -21.92 -4.84 -8.48
C ASP A 222 -23.02 -5.01 -9.56
N PRO A 223 -23.79 -6.11 -9.57
CA PRO A 223 -24.92 -6.31 -10.48
C PRO A 223 -25.87 -5.11 -10.67
N PHE A 224 -25.97 -4.18 -9.72
CA PHE A 224 -26.79 -2.97 -9.89
C PHE A 224 -26.25 -1.94 -10.90
N SER A 225 -24.97 -2.02 -11.29
CA SER A 225 -24.36 -1.11 -12.28
C SER A 225 -24.45 -1.62 -13.72
N LYS A 226 -24.95 -2.84 -13.95
CA LYS A 226 -24.98 -3.49 -15.28
C LYS A 226 -26.26 -3.19 -16.08
N SER A 227 -27.00 -2.14 -15.70
CA SER A 227 -28.23 -1.68 -16.38
C SER A 227 -27.95 -0.73 -17.54
#